data_AF-A0A842QYI7-F1
#
_entry.id   AF-A0A842QYI7-F1
#
_cell.length_a   1.000
_cell.length_b   1.000
_cell.length_c   1.000
_cell.angle_alpha   90.00
_cell.angle_beta   90.00
_cell.angle_gamma   90.00
#
_symmetry.space_group_name_H-M   'P 1'
#
loop_
_entity.id
_entity.type
_entity.pdbx_description
1 polymer ?
#
loop_
_entity_poly.entity_id
_entity_poly.type
_entity_poly.pdbx_seq_one_letter_code
_entity_poly.pdbx_strand_id
1 'polypeptide(L)' 'MVSDKFEEDEAVQAILGILREAVEPLTTREVGEEMQKLQLRCPDSTIVFLNRLRRKELIQGMRSKERRGWIWWID' A
#
# COMPACT_ATOMS: atom_id res chain seq x y z
N MET A 1 7.95 20.61 14.68
CA MET A 1 7.83 19.76 13.48
C MET A 1 8.09 18.31 13.91
N VAL A 2 7.06 17.62 14.43
CA VAL A 2 7.16 16.22 14.87
C VAL A 2 5.77 15.60 14.67
N SER A 3 5.38 15.28 13.43
CA SER A 3 4.11 14.60 13.14
C SER A 3 4.23 13.48 12.10
N ASP A 4 5.27 13.48 11.25
CA ASP A 4 5.39 12.49 10.16
C ASP A 4 5.50 11.03 10.64
N LYS A 5 6.14 10.76 11.79
CA LYS A 5 6.35 9.37 12.23
C LYS A 5 5.06 8.63 12.58
N PHE A 6 4.12 9.30 13.23
CA PHE A 6 2.87 8.66 13.67
C PHE A 6 1.93 8.38 12.50
N GLU A 7 1.78 9.35 11.58
CA GLU A 7 0.97 9.16 10.36
C GLU A 7 1.60 8.12 9.43
N GLU A 8 2.93 8.08 9.33
CA GLU A 8 3.62 7.05 8.55
C GLU A 8 3.37 5.65 9.13
N ASP A 9 3.49 5.47 10.44
CA ASP A 9 3.28 4.15 11.07
C ASP A 9 1.84 3.66 10.92
N GLU A 10 0.82 4.52 11.09
CA GLU A 10 -0.58 4.14 10.91
C GLU A 10 -0.91 3.77 9.46
N ALA A 11 -0.42 4.56 8.49
CA ALA A 11 -0.58 4.26 7.07
C ALA A 11 0.15 2.98 6.65
N VAL A 12 1.33 2.69 7.24
CA VAL A 12 2.03 1.42 7.03
C VAL A 12 1.17 0.26 7.55
N GLN A 13 0.69 0.32 8.79
CA GLN A 13 -0.09 -0.78 9.35
C GLN A 13 -1.39 -1.02 8.58
N ALA A 14 -2.07 0.04 8.15
CA ALA A 14 -3.27 -0.09 7.34
C ALA A 14 -2.99 -0.81 6.01
N ILE A 15 -1.94 -0.42 5.28
CA ILE A 15 -1.56 -1.08 4.02
C ILE A 15 -1.17 -2.54 4.24
N LEU A 16 -0.41 -2.84 5.29
CA LEU A 16 -0.06 -4.21 5.63
C LEU A 16 -1.30 -5.04 5.99
N GLY A 17 -2.27 -4.45 6.69
CA GLY A 17 -3.57 -5.07 6.97
C GLY A 17 -4.35 -5.39 5.71
N ILE A 18 -4.55 -4.39 4.85
CA ILE A 18 -5.24 -4.52 3.56
C ILE A 18 -4.63 -5.65 2.71
N LEU A 19 -3.30 -5.67 2.59
CA LEU A 19 -2.61 -6.67 1.77
C LEU A 19 -2.60 -8.07 2.38
N ARG A 20 -2.66 -8.19 3.72
CA ARG A 20 -2.79 -9.50 4.40
C ARG A 20 -4.19 -10.08 4.29
N GLU A 21 -5.22 -9.22 4.32
CA GLU A 21 -6.62 -9.64 4.19
C GLU A 21 -7.02 -9.89 2.73
N ALA A 22 -6.25 -9.36 1.77
CA ALA A 22 -6.49 -9.56 0.36
C ALA A 22 -6.26 -11.02 -0.06
N VAL A 23 -7.29 -11.62 -0.68
CA VAL A 23 -7.22 -12.98 -1.23
C VAL A 23 -6.36 -13.03 -2.50
N GLU A 24 -6.30 -11.93 -3.24
CA GLU A 24 -5.50 -11.79 -4.46
C GLU A 24 -4.62 -10.53 -4.40
N PRO A 25 -3.51 -10.50 -5.15
CA PRO A 25 -2.70 -9.30 -5.30
C PRO A 25 -3.51 -8.09 -5.76
N LEU A 26 -3.40 -7.00 -5.02
CA LEU A 26 -4.15 -5.76 -5.28
C LEU A 26 -3.36 -4.81 -6.16
N THR A 27 -4.06 -4.09 -7.03
CA THR A 27 -3.48 -2.99 -7.79
C THR A 27 -3.25 -1.76 -6.91
N THR A 28 -2.37 -0.85 -7.33
CA THR A 28 -2.19 0.44 -6.65
C THR A 28 -3.51 1.19 -6.44
N ARG A 29 -4.43 1.11 -7.40
CA ARG A 29 -5.74 1.76 -7.33
C ARG A 29 -6.59 1.15 -6.22
N GLU A 30 -6.69 -0.18 -6.19
CA GLU A 30 -7.46 -0.90 -5.16
C GLU A 30 -6.92 -0.63 -3.76
N VAL A 31 -5.58 -0.64 -3.58
CA VAL A 31 -4.98 -0.24 -2.30
C VAL A 31 -5.35 1.20 -1.91
N GLY A 32 -5.34 2.13 -2.86
CA GLY A 32 -5.75 3.52 -2.62
C GLY A 32 -7.23 3.63 -2.22
N GLU A 33 -8.11 2.84 -2.82
CA GLU A 33 -9.54 2.78 -2.50
C GLU A 33 -9.78 2.23 -1.09
N GLU A 34 -9.09 1.15 -0.70
CA GLU A 34 -9.18 0.60 0.65
C GLU A 34 -8.66 1.59 1.71
N MET A 35 -7.57 2.29 1.42
CA MET A 35 -7.04 3.34 2.32
C MET A 35 -8.02 4.52 2.49
N GLN A 36 -8.73 4.91 1.43
CA GLN A 36 -9.77 5.95 1.52
C GLN A 36 -10.96 5.51 2.38
N LYS A 37 -11.37 4.23 2.31
CA LYS A 37 -12.44 3.70 3.18
C LYS A 37 -12.08 3.79 4.66
N LEU A 38 -10.79 3.64 4.99
CA LEU A 38 -10.27 3.79 6.34
C LEU A 38 -10.10 5.26 6.78
N GLN A 39 -10.51 6.23 5.94
CA GLN A 39 -10.34 7.68 6.17
C GLN A 39 -8.90 8.11 6.45
N LEU A 40 -7.92 7.26 6.11
CA LEU A 40 -6.52 7.58 6.25
C LEU A 40 -6.09 8.47 5.08
N ARG A 41 -5.39 9.56 5.39
CA ARG A 41 -4.75 10.36 4.35
C ARG A 41 -3.71 9.49 3.66
N CYS A 42 -4.02 9.05 2.45
CA CYS A 42 -3.02 8.40 1.63
C CYS A 42 -1.94 9.45 1.34
N PRO A 43 -0.66 9.22 1.69
CA PRO A 43 0.40 10.13 1.29
C PRO A 43 0.33 10.30 -0.22
N ASP A 44 0.57 11.52 -0.73
CA ASP A 44 0.22 12.05 -2.07
C ASP A 44 0.63 11.20 -3.30
N SER A 45 1.26 10.05 -3.09
CA SER A 45 1.36 9.00 -4.09
C SER A 45 1.40 7.60 -3.44
N THR A 46 0.26 6.90 -3.41
CA THR A 46 0.15 5.49 -2.94
C THR A 46 1.23 4.59 -3.53
N ILE A 47 1.59 4.82 -4.81
CA ILE A 47 2.64 4.06 -5.49
C ILE A 47 4.05 4.34 -4.94
N VAL A 48 4.36 5.56 -4.51
CA VAL A 48 5.64 5.90 -3.88
C VAL A 48 5.75 5.21 -2.53
N PHE A 49 4.65 5.21 -1.78
CA PHE A 49 4.59 4.55 -0.48
C PHE A 49 4.74 3.03 -0.60
N LEU A 50 3.99 2.38 -1.50
CA LEU A 50 4.09 0.95 -1.76
C LEU A 50 5.49 0.55 -2.25
N ASN A 51 6.12 1.37 -3.10
CA ASN A 51 7.51 1.13 -3.49
C ASN A 51 8.49 1.26 -2.32
N ARG A 52 8.26 2.18 -1.38
CA ARG A 52 9.06 2.29 -0.15
C ARG A 52 8.95 1.00 0.68
N LEU A 53 7.74 0.47 0.85
CA LEU A 53 7.50 -0.78 1.58
C LEU A 53 8.15 -1.97 0.88
N ARG A 54 8.04 -2.06 -0.45
CA ARG A 54 8.70 -3.11 -1.24
C ARG A 54 10.22 -3.07 -1.10
N ARG A 55 10.83 -1.88 -1.09
CA ARG A 55 12.29 -1.71 -0.88
C ARG A 55 12.73 -2.06 0.54
N LYS A 56 11.82 -2.00 1.51
CA LYS A 56 12.02 -2.47 2.89
C LYS A 56 11.70 -3.96 3.07
N GLU A 57 11.37 -4.68 1.98
CA GLU A 57 11.03 -6.10 1.99
C GLU A 57 9.79 -6.45 2.84
N LEU A 58 8.93 -5.45 3.11
CA LEU A 58 7.71 -5.64 3.90
C LEU A 58 6.54 -6.15 3.07
N ILE A 59 6.56 -5.89 1.76
CA ILE A 59 5.56 -6.32 0.78
C ILE A 59 6.25 -6.72 -0.51
N GLN A 60 5.58 -7.54 -1.30
CA GLN A 60 5.97 -7.85 -2.67
C GLN A 60 5.23 -6.95 -3.66
N GLY A 61 5.81 -6.79 -4.85
CA GLY A 61 5.14 -6.07 -5.91
C GLY A 61 5.77 -6.30 -7.27
N MET A 62 4.91 -6.42 -8.28
CA MET A 62 5.34 -6.64 -9.65
C MET A 62 4.45 -5.91 -10.66
N ARG A 63 4.96 -5.71 -11.88
CA ARG A 63 4.14 -5.24 -12.99
C ARG A 63 3.33 -6.39 -13.57
N SER A 64 2.02 -6.26 -13.54
CA SER A 64 1.08 -7.17 -14.20
C SER A 64 0.63 -6.56 -15.53
N LYS A 65 0.82 -7.32 -16.62
CA LYS A 65 0.29 -6.96 -17.95
C LYS A 65 -1.23 -7.09 -17.99
N GLU A 66 -1.77 -8.10 -17.33
CA GLU A 66 -3.20 -8.40 -17.26
C GLU A 66 -3.97 -7.31 -16.52
N ARG A 67 -3.50 -6.92 -15.33
CA ARG A 67 -4.10 -5.84 -14.54
C ARG A 67 -3.67 -4.44 -15.00
N ARG A 68 -2.85 -4.35 -16.07
CA ARG A 68 -2.33 -3.12 -16.68
C ARG A 68 -1.69 -2.16 -15.66
N GLY A 69 -0.92 -2.68 -14.71
CA GLY A 69 -0.40 -1.87 -13.60
C GLY A 69 0.53 -2.62 -12.67
N TRP A 70 0.83 -2.00 -11.54
CA TRP A 70 1.49 -2.67 -10.43
C TRP A 70 0.46 -3.43 -9.60
N ILE A 71 0.81 -4.66 -9.22
CA ILE A 71 0.12 -5.45 -8.21
C ILE A 71 1.02 -5.62 -6.99
N TRP A 72 0.40 -5.74 -5.82
CA TRP A 72 1.03 -5.75 -4.51
C TRP A 72 0.42 -6.84 -3.65
N TRP A 73 1.24 -7.53 -2.87
CA TRP A 73 0.80 -8.59 -1.95
C TRP A 73 1.83 -8.81 -0.83
N ILE A 74 1.48 -9.65 0.14
CA ILE A 74 2.36 -10.13 1.21
C ILE A 74 2.37 -11.66 1.10
N ASP A 75 3.54 -12.28 1.29
CA ASP A 75 3.69 -13.74 1.39
C ASP A 75 3.40 -14.23 2.82
#